data_AF-A0A4Z0QG74-F1
#
_entry.id   AF-A0A4Z0QG74-F1
#
_cell.length_a   1.000
_cell.length_b   1.000
_cell.length_c   1.000
_cell.angle_alpha   90.00
_cell.angle_beta   90.00
_cell.angle_gamma   90.00
#
_symmetry.space_group_name_H-M   'P 1'
#
loop_
_entity.id
_entity.type
_entity.pdbx_description
1 polymer ?
#
loop_
_entity_poly.entity_id
_entity_poly.type
_entity_poly.pdbx_seq_one_letter_code
_entity_poly.pdbx_strand_id
1 'polypeptide(L)'
;MNVSPRSIFCALLLALPALGTLSSCETTKRGFPEMSSPTNDPEDAAARRKREATSTQLARINEGKVEYIMPRAQLATAFIREFNDGTVVDKTMIRKVQESAKDKPVYYLVGMGLRDGMFRSMAIPLITSTDQSLYLSSNAERYVITSVGCSFCYFSFEKNQITGTTCGDNSGGSRCDMVVENSNNLFRRQ
;
A
#
# COMPACT_ATOMS: atom_id res chain seq x y z
N MET A 1 -60.56 -18.28 -12.93
CA MET A 1 -59.56 -18.14 -14.02
C MET A 1 -58.20 -18.23 -13.32
N ASN A 2 -57.37 -19.26 -13.41
CA ASN A 2 -57.06 -20.18 -14.51
C ASN A 2 -56.75 -21.60 -14.00
N VAL A 3 -56.83 -22.55 -14.93
CA VAL A 3 -56.78 -24.01 -14.78
C VAL A 3 -55.43 -24.54 -15.29
N SER A 4 -54.97 -25.66 -14.71
CA SER A 4 -54.12 -26.71 -15.32
C SER A 4 -52.59 -26.53 -15.41
N PRO A 5 -51.79 -27.64 -15.57
CA PRO A 5 -51.89 -28.94 -14.89
C PRO A 5 -50.52 -29.59 -14.55
N ARG A 6 -50.65 -30.74 -13.89
CA ARG A 6 -49.67 -31.76 -13.53
C ARG A 6 -49.03 -32.52 -14.73
N SER A 7 -47.91 -33.17 -14.42
CA SER A 7 -47.54 -34.57 -14.75
C SER A 7 -46.71 -34.92 -15.99
N ILE A 8 -45.55 -35.55 -15.70
CA ILE A 8 -45.10 -36.89 -16.15
C ILE A 8 -45.00 -37.16 -17.67
N PHE A 9 -43.76 -37.33 -18.17
CA PHE A 9 -43.36 -38.26 -19.25
C PHE A 9 -41.85 -38.55 -19.03
N CYS A 10 -41.40 -39.73 -18.56
CA CYS A 10 -41.25 -41.02 -19.27
C CYS A 10 -40.47 -40.85 -20.59
N ALA A 11 -39.16 -41.10 -20.65
CA ALA A 11 -38.46 -42.40 -20.73
C ALA A 11 -37.88 -42.62 -22.15
N LEU A 12 -36.84 -43.46 -22.24
CA LEU A 12 -36.26 -44.08 -23.45
C LEU A 12 -35.32 -43.16 -24.29
N LEU A 13 -34.18 -43.57 -24.87
CA LEU A 13 -33.46 -44.85 -25.07
C LEU A 13 -32.15 -44.53 -25.83
N LEU A 14 -31.11 -45.37 -25.63
CA LEU A 14 -30.13 -45.90 -26.62
C LEU A 14 -29.26 -44.92 -27.46
N ALA A 15 -28.09 -45.26 -28.03
CA ALA A 15 -27.00 -46.20 -27.80
C ALA A 15 -26.02 -46.04 -29.00
N LEU A 16 -24.72 -46.27 -28.77
CA LEU A 16 -23.69 -46.79 -29.73
C LEU A 16 -23.16 -45.84 -30.86
N PRO A 17 -22.00 -46.13 -31.51
CA PRO A 17 -20.60 -46.12 -31.00
C PRO A 17 -19.61 -45.58 -32.09
N ALA A 18 -18.32 -45.97 -32.01
CA ALA A 18 -17.21 -45.85 -32.99
C ALA A 18 -16.16 -44.78 -32.62
N LEU A 19 -14.85 -44.89 -32.78
CA LEU A 19 -13.87 -45.85 -33.35
C LEU A 19 -12.50 -45.24 -32.95
N GLY A 20 -11.43 -46.02 -32.76
CA GLY A 20 -10.10 -45.40 -32.63
C GLY A 20 -9.03 -46.28 -32.01
N THR A 21 -8.44 -47.12 -32.84
CA THR A 21 -7.33 -48.04 -32.59
C THR A 21 -6.01 -47.37 -32.20
N LEU A 22 -5.23 -48.13 -31.44
CA LEU A 22 -3.84 -47.87 -31.03
C LEU A 22 -2.89 -47.74 -32.23
N SER A 23 -1.99 -46.76 -32.20
CA SER A 23 -0.68 -46.83 -32.87
C SER A 23 0.36 -46.07 -32.06
N SER A 24 1.34 -46.79 -31.49
CA SER A 24 2.62 -46.27 -31.03
C SER A 24 3.64 -46.35 -32.15
N CYS A 25 4.51 -45.33 -32.29
CA CYS A 25 5.92 -45.39 -32.75
C CYS A 25 6.46 -43.94 -32.76
N GLU A 26 7.17 -43.53 -31.71
CA GLU A 26 8.64 -43.37 -31.67
C GLU A 26 9.21 -42.24 -32.55
N THR A 27 9.75 -41.19 -31.91
CA THR A 27 11.14 -40.76 -32.18
C THR A 27 11.68 -39.87 -31.04
N THR A 28 12.93 -40.11 -30.69
CA THR A 28 13.66 -39.53 -29.55
C THR A 28 14.64 -38.46 -30.04
N LYS A 29 14.59 -37.28 -29.38
CA LYS A 29 15.67 -36.34 -29.02
C LYS A 29 16.51 -35.66 -30.13
N ARG A 30 16.51 -34.30 -30.11
CA ARG A 30 17.70 -33.42 -29.98
C ARG A 30 17.34 -31.91 -30.01
N GLY A 31 17.75 -31.18 -28.97
CA GLY A 31 18.28 -29.81 -29.08
C GLY A 31 17.33 -28.62 -28.80
N PHE A 32 17.39 -28.11 -27.55
CA PHE A 32 17.34 -26.70 -27.04
C PHE A 32 16.62 -25.59 -27.87
N PRO A 33 15.89 -24.65 -27.23
CA PRO A 33 16.31 -23.94 -26.01
C PRO A 33 15.27 -23.94 -24.88
N GLU A 34 15.76 -24.01 -23.64
CA GLU A 34 15.00 -23.64 -22.44
C GLU A 34 14.64 -22.16 -22.54
N MET A 35 13.46 -21.87 -23.09
CA MET A 35 12.77 -20.62 -22.84
C MET A 35 11.83 -20.91 -21.69
N SER A 36 12.24 -20.50 -20.49
CA SER A 36 11.46 -20.60 -19.26
C SER A 36 10.09 -19.98 -19.48
N SER A 37 9.12 -20.82 -19.84
CA SER A 37 7.72 -20.44 -19.84
C SER A 37 7.37 -20.11 -18.39
N PRO A 38 6.85 -18.91 -18.10
CA PRO A 38 6.47 -18.59 -16.73
C PRO A 38 5.43 -19.62 -16.32
N THR A 39 5.76 -20.41 -15.29
CA THR A 39 4.81 -21.27 -14.61
C THR A 39 3.63 -20.40 -14.19
N ASN A 40 2.53 -20.53 -14.93
CA ASN A 40 1.24 -19.94 -14.60
C ASN A 40 0.60 -20.75 -13.48
N ASP A 41 1.31 -20.90 -12.35
CA ASP A 41 0.68 -21.39 -11.15
C ASP A 41 -0.27 -20.29 -10.66
N PRO A 42 -1.59 -20.56 -10.56
CA PRO A 42 -2.55 -19.54 -10.13
C PRO A 42 -2.24 -19.05 -8.71
N GLU A 43 -1.58 -19.86 -7.89
CA GLU A 43 -1.10 -19.48 -6.56
C GLU A 43 0.10 -18.52 -6.62
N ASP A 44 1.05 -18.73 -7.52
CA ASP A 44 2.20 -17.83 -7.71
C ASP A 44 1.79 -16.53 -8.40
N ALA A 45 0.82 -16.57 -9.33
CA ALA A 45 0.24 -15.38 -9.93
C ALA A 45 -0.59 -14.58 -8.91
N ALA A 46 -1.34 -15.25 -8.02
CA ALA A 46 -2.07 -14.60 -6.94
C ALA A 46 -1.13 -14.06 -5.84
N ALA A 47 -0.05 -14.78 -5.51
CA ALA A 47 0.99 -14.32 -4.59
C ALA A 47 1.79 -13.14 -5.16
N ARG A 48 2.07 -13.13 -6.47
CA ARG A 48 2.69 -12.00 -7.18
C ARG A 48 1.76 -10.78 -7.19
N ARG A 49 0.48 -10.92 -7.52
CA ARG A 49 -0.51 -9.82 -7.42
C ARG A 49 -0.72 -9.32 -5.99
N LYS A 50 -0.60 -10.19 -4.97
CA LYS A 50 -0.59 -9.78 -3.55
C LYS A 50 0.71 -9.07 -3.13
N ARG A 51 1.80 -9.24 -3.89
CA ARG A 51 3.13 -8.62 -3.67
C ARG A 51 3.38 -7.41 -4.59
N GLU A 52 2.57 -7.20 -5.62
CA GLU A 52 2.55 -5.96 -6.40
C GLU A 52 2.18 -4.82 -5.45
N ALA A 53 3.17 -3.96 -5.18
CA ALA A 53 3.02 -2.80 -4.33
C ALA A 53 1.83 -1.99 -4.83
N THR A 54 0.71 -2.02 -4.11
CA THR A 54 -0.47 -1.26 -4.50
C THR A 54 -0.15 0.19 -4.19
N SER A 55 0.10 0.98 -5.23
CA SER A 55 0.30 2.41 -5.10
C SER A 55 -1.05 3.12 -5.12
N THR A 56 -1.28 3.99 -4.14
CA THR A 56 -2.52 4.78 -4.05
C THR A 56 -2.20 6.24 -4.32
N GLN A 57 -2.87 6.85 -5.29
CA GLN A 57 -2.73 8.28 -5.54
C GLN A 57 -3.45 9.07 -4.44
N LEU A 58 -2.75 9.98 -3.78
CA LEU A 58 -3.31 10.77 -2.67
C LEU A 58 -3.53 12.23 -3.04
N ALA A 59 -2.68 12.75 -3.91
CA ALA A 59 -2.67 14.14 -4.27
C ALA A 59 -2.00 14.35 -5.63
N ARG A 60 -2.11 15.58 -6.13
CA ARG A 60 -1.35 16.09 -7.27
C ARG A 60 -0.73 17.42 -6.88
N ILE A 61 0.43 17.74 -7.44
CA ILE A 61 1.00 19.07 -7.34
C ILE A 61 0.46 19.88 -8.51
N ASN A 62 -0.17 21.01 -8.23
CA ASN A 62 -0.66 21.95 -9.23
C ASN A 62 -0.13 23.34 -8.87
N GLU A 63 0.59 23.98 -9.79
CA GLU A 63 1.22 25.30 -9.58
C GLU A 63 2.03 25.40 -8.26
N GLY A 64 2.72 24.32 -7.90
CA GLY A 64 3.53 24.25 -6.67
C GLY A 64 2.73 24.04 -5.38
N LYS A 65 1.41 23.95 -5.44
CA LYS A 65 0.51 23.62 -4.31
C LYS A 65 0.12 22.16 -4.35
N VAL A 66 -0.13 21.57 -3.18
CA VAL A 66 -0.59 20.18 -3.07
C VAL A 66 -2.12 20.16 -3.06
N GLU A 67 -2.71 19.59 -4.10
CA GLU A 67 -4.14 19.34 -4.23
C GLU A 67 -4.45 17.91 -3.82
N TYR A 68 -5.28 17.76 -2.78
CA TYR A 68 -5.63 16.46 -2.23
C TYR A 68 -6.73 15.84 -3.07
N ILE A 69 -6.49 14.64 -3.58
CA ILE A 69 -7.50 13.80 -4.23
C ILE A 69 -8.27 13.03 -3.16
N MET A 70 -7.54 12.53 -2.15
CA MET A 70 -8.15 11.86 -1.00
C MET A 70 -8.50 12.87 0.10
N PRO A 71 -9.73 12.85 0.65
CA PRO A 71 -10.11 13.71 1.76
C PRO A 71 -9.21 13.51 3.00
N ARG A 72 -8.85 14.61 3.67
CA ARG A 72 -8.03 14.56 4.89
C ARG A 72 -8.65 13.73 6.03
N ALA A 73 -9.98 13.73 6.13
CA ALA A 73 -10.68 12.89 7.12
C ALA A 73 -10.49 11.38 6.86
N GLN A 74 -10.44 10.96 5.58
CA GLN A 74 -10.14 9.58 5.22
C GLN A 74 -8.69 9.24 5.52
N LEU A 75 -7.76 10.16 5.24
CA LEU A 75 -6.35 10.02 5.61
C LEU A 75 -6.18 9.86 7.13
N ALA A 76 -6.85 10.68 7.93
CA ALA A 76 -6.80 10.62 9.40
C ALA A 76 -7.29 9.26 9.90
N THR A 77 -8.43 8.80 9.39
CA THR A 77 -8.98 7.46 9.71
C THR A 77 -8.00 6.35 9.33
N ALA A 78 -7.33 6.48 8.18
CA ALA A 78 -6.33 5.51 7.74
C ALA A 78 -5.11 5.46 8.67
N PHE A 79 -4.61 6.62 9.11
CA PHE A 79 -3.54 6.68 10.11
C PHE A 79 -3.93 6.09 11.46
N ILE A 80 -5.15 6.35 11.96
CA ILE A 80 -5.63 5.76 13.22
C ILE A 80 -5.57 4.22 13.16
N ARG A 81 -6.04 3.64 12.05
CA ARG A 81 -5.96 2.19 11.84
C ARG A 81 -4.53 1.69 11.72
N GLU A 82 -3.65 2.47 11.12
CA GLU A 82 -2.25 2.11 10.92
C GLU A 82 -1.41 2.13 12.21
N PHE A 83 -1.75 3.04 13.13
CA PHE A 83 -1.21 3.05 14.49
C PHE A 83 -1.71 1.85 15.30
N ASN A 84 -3.01 1.53 15.21
CA ASN A 84 -3.65 0.37 15.84
C ASN A 84 -3.39 0.22 17.37
N ASP A 85 -3.17 1.33 18.07
CA ASP A 85 -2.67 1.32 19.45
C ASP A 85 -3.39 2.32 20.37
N GLY A 86 -4.52 2.86 19.90
CA GLY A 86 -5.29 3.90 20.58
C GLY A 86 -4.90 5.35 20.21
N THR A 87 -3.91 5.54 19.33
CA THR A 87 -3.56 6.89 18.83
C THR A 87 -4.73 7.50 18.06
N VAL A 88 -5.14 8.71 18.44
CA VAL A 88 -6.14 9.51 17.73
C VAL A 88 -5.42 10.54 16.87
N VAL A 89 -5.59 10.43 15.55
CA VAL A 89 -5.00 11.35 14.57
C VAL A 89 -6.04 12.37 14.15
N ASP A 90 -5.75 13.64 14.40
CA ASP A 90 -6.64 14.77 14.13
C ASP A 90 -6.13 15.64 12.98
N LYS A 91 -4.83 15.56 12.66
CA LYS A 91 -4.20 16.37 11.62
C LYS A 91 -3.38 15.52 10.66
N THR A 92 -3.72 15.63 9.39
CA THR A 92 -2.97 15.01 8.29
C THR A 92 -2.54 16.04 7.27
N MET A 93 -1.32 15.92 6.77
CA MET A 93 -0.79 16.81 5.74
C MET A 93 0.25 16.11 4.87
N ILE A 94 0.44 16.60 3.66
CA ILE A 94 1.57 16.29 2.80
C ILE A 94 2.58 17.41 2.97
N ARG A 95 3.78 17.07 3.44
CA ARG A 95 4.88 18.00 3.67
C ARG A 95 5.90 17.88 2.53
N LYS A 96 6.15 19.01 1.86
CA LYS A 96 7.30 19.16 0.95
C LYS A 96 8.57 19.34 1.78
N VAL A 97 9.60 18.59 1.45
CA VAL A 97 10.94 18.66 2.03
C VAL A 97 11.94 18.89 0.90
N GLN A 98 12.71 19.96 1.04
CA GLN A 98 13.70 20.38 0.05
C GLN A 98 14.78 21.17 0.80
N GLU A 99 15.99 20.60 0.88
CA GLU A 99 17.15 21.17 1.58
C GLU A 99 17.66 22.42 0.88
N SER A 100 17.91 22.34 -0.43
CA SER A 100 18.23 23.50 -1.26
C SER A 100 17.29 23.62 -2.46
N ALA A 101 17.16 24.82 -3.02
CA ALA A 101 16.35 25.06 -4.22
C ALA A 101 16.80 24.24 -5.45
N LYS A 102 18.02 23.70 -5.42
CA LYS A 102 18.58 22.85 -6.48
C LYS A 102 18.20 21.38 -6.33
N ASP A 103 17.82 20.96 -5.12
CA ASP A 103 17.51 19.56 -4.84
C ASP A 103 16.10 19.20 -5.30
N LYS A 104 15.92 17.97 -5.76
CA LYS A 104 14.59 17.45 -6.08
C LYS A 104 13.76 17.38 -4.79
N PRO A 105 12.57 18.00 -4.74
CA PRO A 105 11.74 17.95 -3.56
C PRO A 105 11.21 16.54 -3.31
N VAL A 106 11.22 16.13 -2.05
CA VAL A 106 10.58 14.91 -1.56
C VAL A 106 9.31 15.29 -0.81
N TYR A 107 8.29 14.46 -0.91
CA TYR A 107 7.00 14.69 -0.24
C TYR A 107 6.76 13.58 0.77
N TYR A 108 6.32 13.94 1.97
CA TYR A 108 5.94 13.00 3.00
C TYR A 108 4.47 13.17 3.34
N LEU A 109 3.72 12.07 3.40
CA LEU A 109 2.42 12.06 4.06
C LEU A 109 2.64 11.94 5.56
N VAL A 110 2.11 12.91 6.31
CA VAL A 110 2.30 13.03 7.75
C VAL A 110 0.95 13.01 8.44
N GLY A 111 0.77 12.11 9.40
CA GLY A 111 -0.34 12.07 10.34
C GLY A 111 0.16 12.40 11.73
N MET A 112 -0.49 13.34 12.42
CA MET A 112 -0.17 13.76 13.78
C MET A 112 -1.38 13.53 14.68
N GLY A 113 -1.11 13.12 15.90
CA GLY A 113 -2.13 12.77 16.86
C GLY A 113 -1.61 12.64 18.28
N LEU A 114 -2.48 12.13 19.15
CA LEU A 114 -2.18 11.90 20.55
C LEU A 114 -2.50 10.46 20.94
N ARG A 115 -1.69 9.92 21.85
CA ARG A 115 -1.98 8.68 22.57
C ARG A 115 -1.72 8.91 24.05
N ASP A 116 -2.74 8.72 24.89
CA ASP A 116 -2.64 8.96 26.34
C ASP A 116 -2.10 10.37 26.68
N GLY A 117 -2.46 11.38 25.86
CA GLY A 117 -1.99 12.76 25.99
C GLY A 117 -0.58 13.03 25.45
N MET A 118 0.17 12.01 25.01
CA MET A 118 1.50 12.15 24.42
C MET A 118 1.43 12.34 22.91
N PHE A 119 2.29 13.20 22.37
CA PHE A 119 2.37 13.48 20.94
C PHE A 119 2.89 12.27 20.16
N ARG A 120 2.18 11.93 19.09
CA ARG A 120 2.59 10.92 18.11
C ARG A 120 2.50 11.46 16.70
N SER A 121 3.45 11.06 15.88
CA SER A 121 3.47 11.44 14.46
C SER A 121 3.98 10.29 13.63
N MET A 122 3.39 10.10 12.46
CA MET A 122 3.83 9.13 11.47
C MET A 122 4.08 9.85 10.15
N ALA A 123 5.26 9.66 9.56
CA ALA A 123 5.62 10.16 8.25
C ALA A 123 5.93 9.00 7.30
N ILE A 124 5.40 9.09 6.08
CA ILE A 124 5.59 8.07 5.03
C ILE A 124 6.00 8.80 3.74
N PRO A 125 7.13 8.43 3.10
CA PRO A 125 7.56 9.07 1.87
C PRO A 125 6.60 8.74 0.71
N LEU A 126 6.33 9.76 -0.10
CA LEU A 126 5.51 9.65 -1.29
C LEU A 126 6.39 9.59 -2.54
N ILE A 127 5.92 8.80 -3.51
CA ILE A 127 6.52 8.71 -4.83
C ILE A 127 5.92 9.81 -5.69
N THR A 128 6.77 10.72 -6.16
CA THR A 128 6.39 11.76 -7.13
C THR A 128 6.58 11.23 -8.54
N SER A 129 5.50 11.18 -9.30
CA SER A 129 5.50 10.83 -10.72
C SER A 129 5.86 12.02 -11.61
N THR A 130 6.15 11.76 -12.89
CA THR A 130 6.51 12.79 -13.89
C THR A 130 5.36 13.75 -14.18
N ASP A 131 4.12 13.30 -14.02
CA ASP A 131 2.88 14.08 -14.13
C ASP A 131 2.52 14.85 -12.86
N GLN A 132 3.47 15.00 -11.92
CA GLN A 132 3.29 15.69 -10.65
C GLN A 132 2.27 15.04 -9.69
N SER A 133 1.83 13.81 -9.98
CA SER A 133 1.00 13.03 -9.08
C SER A 133 1.81 12.42 -7.92
N LEU A 134 1.21 12.41 -6.73
CA LEU A 134 1.82 11.90 -5.49
C LEU A 134 1.15 10.58 -5.10
N TYR A 135 1.96 9.53 -5.04
CA TYR A 135 1.53 8.17 -4.74
C TYR A 135 2.12 7.67 -3.43
N LEU A 136 1.30 6.97 -2.64
CA LEU A 136 1.76 6.18 -1.52
C LEU A 136 1.93 4.73 -1.94
N SER A 137 3.14 4.19 -1.79
CA SER A 137 3.42 2.76 -1.98
C SER A 137 3.11 1.98 -0.70
N SER A 138 2.48 0.81 -0.81
CA SER A 138 2.29 -0.11 0.33
C SER A 138 3.60 -0.64 0.94
N ASN A 139 4.70 -0.56 0.19
CA ASN A 139 6.02 -1.02 0.64
C ASN A 139 6.90 0.15 1.12
N ALA A 140 6.36 1.36 1.19
CA ALA A 140 7.10 2.49 1.76
C ALA A 140 7.32 2.27 3.26
N GLU A 141 8.51 2.62 3.73
CA GLU A 141 8.82 2.68 5.14
C GLU A 141 7.99 3.76 5.85
N ARG A 142 7.66 3.54 7.12
CA ARG A 142 6.96 4.51 7.96
C ARG A 142 7.86 4.89 9.14
N TYR A 143 7.95 6.19 9.37
CA TYR A 143 8.70 6.78 10.47
C TYR A 143 7.73 7.22 11.54
N VAL A 144 7.82 6.66 12.73
CA VAL A 144 6.92 6.95 13.85
C VAL A 144 7.69 7.63 14.96
N ILE A 145 7.25 8.81 15.37
CA ILE A 145 7.75 9.51 16.55
C ILE A 145 6.77 9.34 17.70
N THR A 146 7.30 9.06 18.89
CA THR A 146 6.60 9.17 20.17
C THR A 146 7.28 10.22 21.04
N SER A 147 6.53 11.17 21.57
CA SER A 147 7.08 12.12 22.54
C SER A 147 7.16 11.51 23.94
N VAL A 148 8.24 11.84 24.64
CA VAL A 148 8.43 11.55 26.06
C VAL A 148 8.81 12.87 26.71
N GLY A 149 7.87 13.51 27.41
CA GLY A 149 8.09 14.83 28.04
C GLY A 149 8.09 16.02 27.08
N CYS A 150 8.31 15.82 25.77
CA CYS A 150 8.21 16.87 24.76
C CYS A 150 6.76 17.21 24.43
N SER A 151 6.44 18.50 24.34
CA SER A 151 5.11 18.96 23.89
C SER A 151 4.88 18.62 22.41
N PHE A 152 5.90 18.84 21.57
CA PHE A 152 5.87 18.53 20.14
C PHE A 152 7.22 17.99 19.69
N CYS A 153 7.18 17.02 18.77
CA CYS A 153 8.37 16.47 18.13
C CYS A 153 8.37 16.75 16.63
N TYR A 154 9.56 17.00 16.09
CA TYR A 154 9.79 17.26 14.68
C TYR A 154 10.69 16.19 14.09
N PHE A 155 10.46 15.85 12.82
CA PHE A 155 11.41 15.05 12.04
C PHE A 155 12.60 15.93 11.63
N SER A 156 13.81 15.41 11.80
CA SER A 156 15.05 16.00 11.31
C SER A 156 15.34 15.43 9.92
N PHE A 157 15.82 16.29 9.01
CA PHE A 157 16.06 15.90 7.63
C PHE A 157 17.52 16.14 7.23
N GLU A 158 18.07 15.20 6.48
CA GLU A 158 19.34 15.33 5.77
C GLU A 158 19.15 14.83 4.35
N LYS A 159 19.56 15.58 3.32
CA LYS A 159 19.37 15.21 1.90
C LYS A 159 17.92 14.85 1.56
N ASN A 160 16.97 15.56 2.16
CA ASN A 160 15.52 15.33 2.05
C ASN A 160 15.01 14.00 2.63
N GLN A 161 15.84 13.25 3.35
CA GLN A 161 15.48 12.02 4.05
C GLN A 161 15.36 12.25 5.55
N ILE A 162 14.44 11.56 6.21
CA ILE A 162 14.30 11.62 7.67
C ILE A 162 15.49 10.86 8.27
N THR A 163 16.30 11.55 9.07
CA THR A 163 17.48 10.96 9.73
C THR A 163 17.37 10.92 11.24
N GLY A 164 16.44 11.68 11.81
CA GLY A 164 16.28 11.76 13.26
C GLY A 164 15.08 12.57 13.67
N THR A 165 15.10 13.00 14.92
CA THR A 165 14.02 13.78 15.53
C THR A 165 14.56 14.86 16.43
N THR A 166 13.79 15.93 16.59
CA THR A 166 14.10 17.04 17.49
C THR A 166 12.89 17.38 18.34
N CYS A 167 13.14 17.62 19.63
CA CYS A 167 12.15 18.11 20.58
C CYS A 167 11.94 19.61 20.40
N GLY A 168 10.70 20.09 20.46
CA GLY A 168 10.40 21.53 20.35
C GLY A 168 10.82 22.35 21.57
N ASP A 169 11.02 21.70 22.71
CA ASP A 169 11.39 22.31 23.97
C ASP A 169 12.67 21.67 24.54
N ASN A 170 13.58 22.49 25.05
CA ASN A 170 14.83 22.02 25.66
C ASN A 170 14.65 21.66 27.15
N SER A 171 13.48 21.15 27.52
CA SER A 171 13.19 20.76 28.89
C SER A 171 14.00 19.51 29.27
N GLY A 172 14.57 19.51 30.48
CA GLY A 172 15.44 18.43 30.94
C GLY A 172 14.67 17.10 31.03
N GLY A 173 15.18 16.06 30.36
CA GLY A 173 14.58 14.72 30.34
C GLY A 173 13.58 14.48 29.20
N SER A 174 13.25 15.51 28.42
CA SER A 174 12.35 15.38 27.27
C SER A 174 13.08 14.85 26.04
N ARG A 175 12.47 13.90 25.34
CA ARG A 175 13.00 13.33 24.11
C ARG A 175 11.90 12.90 23.14
N CYS A 176 12.32 12.69 21.90
CA CYS A 176 11.49 12.16 20.83
C CYS A 176 12.08 10.82 20.40
N ASP A 177 11.34 9.74 20.63
CA ASP A 177 11.79 8.39 20.27
C ASP A 177 11.23 8.07 18.88
N MET A 178 12.13 7.78 17.93
CA MET A 178 11.78 7.44 16.54
C MET A 178 11.94 5.94 16.29
N VAL A 179 10.93 5.35 15.67
CA VAL A 179 10.95 3.98 15.17
C VAL A 179 10.71 4.01 13.67
N VAL A 180 11.53 3.27 12.91
CA VAL A 180 11.37 3.10 11.46
C VAL A 180 10.89 1.69 11.19
N GLU A 181 9.82 1.56 10.42
CA GLU A 181 9.30 0.27 10.01
C GLU A 181 9.25 0.16 8.48
N ASN A 182 9.69 -0.96 7.92
CA ASN A 182 9.91 -1.12 6.47
C ASN A 182 8.64 -1.39 5.65
N SER A 183 7.46 -1.15 6.21
CA SER A 183 6.18 -1.36 5.52
C SER A 183 5.10 -0.47 6.09
N ASN A 184 4.09 -0.16 5.29
CA ASN A 184 2.87 0.49 5.75
C ASN A 184 1.63 -0.23 5.21
N ASN A 185 0.57 -0.27 6.01
CA ASN A 185 -0.71 -0.88 5.65
C ASN A 185 -1.82 0.18 5.54
N LEU A 186 -1.46 1.46 5.35
CA LEU A 186 -2.37 2.61 5.42
C LEU A 186 -3.64 2.44 4.54
N PHE A 187 -3.47 1.87 3.34
CA PHE A 187 -4.56 1.61 2.38
C PHE A 187 -4.65 0.17 1.90
N ARG A 188 -4.16 -0.80 2.67
CA ARG A 188 -4.24 -2.21 2.25
C ARG A 188 -5.71 -2.61 2.15
N ARG A 189 -6.14 -3.11 0.98
CA ARG A 189 -7.46 -3.74 0.82
C ARG A 189 -7.48 -4.99 1.71
N GLN A 190 -8.31 -4.97 2.74
CA GLN A 190 -8.57 -6.13 3.60
C GLN A 190 -9.42 -7.15 2.86
#